data_AF-A0A7S3GHB8-F1
#
_entry.id   AF-A0A7S3GHB8-F1
#
_cell.length_a   1.000
_cell.length_b   1.000
_cell.length_c   1.000
_cell.angle_alpha   90.00
_cell.angle_beta   90.00
_cell.angle_gamma   90.00
#
_symmetry.space_group_name_H-M   'P 1'
#
loop_
_entity.id
_entity.type
_entity.pdbx_description
1 polymer ?
#
loop_
_entity_poly.entity_id
_entity_poly.type
_entity_poly.pdbx_seq_one_letter_code
_entity_poly.pdbx_strand_id
1 'polypeptide(L)'
;LRPVVHLRTGKVELIGTFEQLFLNIAIRKEDVRPGLTTHMDMSPMHMLSLVASMTPFSDFNQSPRNMYQCQMGKQTMATPCHSYKHRTDNKMYRIQTPQRPIVRTRALDDYNTDEFPTGTNAIVAVITYTGYDMEDAMIINKGSYERGFKHGSVYTTTMVDLAEKRMSGAKDQRFSNKASDGSVICEDLDEDGL
;
A
#
# COMPACT_ATOMS: atom_id res chain seq x y z
N LEU A 1 22.71 0.02 -11.20
CA LEU A 1 23.54 1.24 -11.34
C LEU A 1 22.85 2.37 -10.59
N ARG A 2 23.59 3.17 -9.82
CA ARG A 2 23.09 4.28 -9.00
C ARG A 2 23.63 5.61 -9.52
N PRO A 3 22.79 6.63 -9.74
CA PRO A 3 23.25 7.94 -10.19
C PRO A 3 23.87 8.75 -9.05
N VAL A 4 25.03 9.34 -9.30
CA VAL A 4 25.73 10.30 -8.42
C VAL A 4 26.31 11.44 -9.24
N VAL A 5 26.73 12.54 -8.59
CA VAL A 5 27.36 13.67 -9.27
C VAL A 5 28.88 13.59 -9.12
N HIS A 6 29.59 13.65 -10.24
CA HIS A 6 31.05 13.77 -10.24
C HIS A 6 31.45 15.25 -9.98
N LEU A 7 32.25 15.50 -8.95
CA LEU A 7 32.52 16.87 -8.48
C LEU A 7 33.36 17.71 -9.46
N ARG A 8 34.32 17.11 -10.15
CA ARG A 8 35.16 17.81 -11.15
C ARG A 8 34.41 18.20 -12.43
N THR A 9 33.56 17.32 -12.95
CA THR A 9 32.87 17.53 -14.23
C THR A 9 31.50 18.17 -14.04
N GLY A 10 30.92 18.09 -12.85
CA GLY A 10 29.56 18.52 -12.56
C GLY A 10 28.48 17.64 -13.22
N LYS A 11 28.87 16.49 -13.81
CA LYS A 11 27.95 15.60 -14.53
C LYS A 11 27.45 14.47 -13.65
N VAL A 12 26.29 13.93 -14.00
CA VAL A 12 25.74 12.73 -13.38
C VAL A 12 26.41 11.51 -13.98
N GLU A 13 26.94 10.65 -13.13
CA GLU A 13 27.58 9.38 -13.47
C GLU A 13 26.82 8.22 -12.82
N LEU A 14 26.69 7.12 -13.54
CA LEU A 14 26.00 5.91 -13.07
C LEU A 14 27.03 4.92 -12.55
N ILE A 15 27.03 4.69 -11.23
CA ILE A 15 28.02 3.85 -10.57
C ILE A 15 27.45 2.46 -10.26
N GLY A 16 28.26 1.43 -10.48
CA GLY A 16 27.98 0.06 -10.08
C GLY A 16 28.42 -0.28 -8.66
N THR A 17 27.94 -1.40 -8.12
CA THR A 17 28.31 -1.85 -6.76
C THR A 17 29.80 -2.16 -6.63
N PHE A 18 30.44 -2.67 -7.68
CA PHE A 18 31.87 -2.99 -7.68
C PHE A 18 32.75 -1.73 -7.68
N GLU A 19 32.36 -0.71 -8.46
CA GLU A 19 33.07 0.57 -8.53
C GLU A 19 32.94 1.37 -7.24
N GLN A 20 31.76 1.34 -6.61
CA GLN A 20 31.47 2.07 -5.37
C GLN A 20 32.45 1.73 -4.23
N LEU A 21 33.01 0.51 -4.21
CA LEU A 21 34.01 0.08 -3.22
C LEU A 21 35.30 0.93 -3.25
N PHE A 22 35.64 1.48 -4.41
CA PHE A 22 36.88 2.23 -4.63
C PHE A 22 36.65 3.75 -4.75
N LEU A 23 35.42 4.23 -4.52
CA LEU A 23 35.03 5.62 -4.70
C LEU A 23 34.65 6.28 -3.38
N ASN A 24 35.18 7.48 -3.16
CA ASN A 24 34.81 8.34 -2.03
C ASN A 24 33.62 9.22 -2.43
N ILE A 25 32.42 8.81 -2.01
CA ILE A 25 31.16 9.48 -2.31
C ILE A 25 30.66 10.21 -1.06
N ALA A 26 30.57 11.54 -1.12
CA ALA A 26 29.99 12.33 -0.03
C ALA A 26 28.44 12.26 -0.07
N ILE A 27 27.80 12.20 1.10
CA ILE A 27 26.33 12.14 1.21
C ILE A 27 25.73 13.55 1.11
N ARG A 28 26.32 14.51 1.82
CA ARG A 28 25.96 15.93 1.77
C ARG A 28 27.13 16.76 1.27
N LYS A 29 26.83 17.99 0.84
CA LYS A 29 27.86 18.97 0.45
C LYS A 29 28.84 19.27 1.59
N GLU A 30 28.36 19.22 2.82
CA GLU A 30 29.15 19.42 4.04
C GLU A 30 30.20 18.32 4.27
N ASP A 31 29.95 17.11 3.75
CA ASP A 31 30.84 15.95 3.93
C ASP A 31 31.99 15.93 2.91
N VAL A 32 32.03 16.90 1.98
CA VAL A 32 33.03 16.94 0.90
C VAL A 32 34.40 17.30 1.47
N ARG A 33 35.37 16.39 1.29
CA ARG A 33 36.76 16.58 1.70
C ARG A 33 37.63 16.88 0.49
N PRO A 34 38.25 18.08 0.40
CA PRO A 34 39.11 18.44 -0.72
C PRO A 34 40.24 17.42 -0.92
N GLY A 35 40.48 17.03 -2.17
CA GLY A 35 41.53 16.07 -2.54
C GLY A 35 41.20 14.59 -2.26
N LEU A 36 40.11 14.28 -1.56
CA LEU A 36 39.70 12.91 -1.22
C LEU A 36 38.38 12.51 -1.88
N THR A 37 37.35 13.35 -1.76
CA THR A 37 36.00 13.07 -2.28
C THR A 37 35.97 13.29 -3.79
N THR A 38 35.52 12.28 -4.54
CA THR A 38 35.44 12.33 -6.01
C THR A 38 34.01 12.57 -6.50
N HIS A 39 33.03 12.00 -5.80
CA HIS A 39 31.62 12.06 -6.14
C HIS A 39 30.78 12.52 -4.96
N MET A 40 29.54 12.90 -5.23
CA MET A 40 28.54 13.26 -4.23
C MET A 40 27.18 12.69 -4.60
N ASP A 41 26.44 12.22 -3.61
CA ASP A 41 25.06 11.81 -3.80
C ASP A 41 24.17 12.99 -4.20
N MET A 42 23.21 12.72 -5.09
CA MET A 42 22.22 13.73 -5.49
C MET A 42 21.26 14.07 -4.34
N SER A 43 20.92 13.08 -3.53
CA SER A 43 20.09 13.22 -2.35
C SER A 43 20.38 12.07 -1.38
N PRO A 44 20.47 12.32 -0.07
CA PRO A 44 20.56 11.27 0.94
C PRO A 44 19.37 10.29 0.87
N MET A 45 18.22 10.72 0.34
CA MET A 45 17.02 9.87 0.22
C MET A 45 17.18 8.73 -0.79
N HIS A 46 18.12 8.82 -1.74
CA HIS A 46 18.29 7.80 -2.78
C HIS A 46 18.83 6.46 -2.27
N MET A 47 19.29 6.39 -1.03
CA MET A 47 19.64 5.11 -0.39
C MET A 47 18.41 4.35 0.13
N LEU A 48 17.28 5.04 0.33
CA LEU A 48 16.06 4.46 0.89
C LEU A 48 15.18 3.87 -0.19
N SER A 49 14.41 2.85 0.18
CA SER A 49 13.35 2.33 -0.69
C SER A 49 12.19 3.33 -0.79
N LEU A 50 11.32 3.16 -1.79
CA LEU A 50 10.11 3.96 -1.94
C LEU A 50 9.26 3.95 -0.66
N VAL A 51 9.06 2.77 -0.04
CA VAL A 51 8.23 2.67 1.17
C VAL A 51 8.90 3.31 2.37
N ALA A 52 10.23 3.21 2.48
CA ALA A 52 10.96 3.87 3.53
C ALA A 52 10.94 5.40 3.39
N SER A 53 11.07 5.92 2.17
CA SER A 53 11.06 7.37 1.90
C SER A 53 9.68 8.03 2.07
N MET A 54 8.60 7.24 2.14
CA MET A 54 7.26 7.72 2.50
C MET A 54 7.07 7.92 4.02
N THR A 55 7.96 7.39 4.86
CA THR A 55 7.84 7.53 6.33
C THR A 55 8.26 8.94 6.75
N PRO A 56 7.36 9.76 7.32
CA PRO A 56 7.72 11.12 7.74
C PRO A 56 8.67 11.07 8.94
N PHE A 57 9.68 11.96 8.93
CA PHE A 57 10.66 12.10 10.02
C PHE A 57 11.31 10.77 10.44
N SER A 58 11.62 9.89 9.48
CA SER A 58 12.17 8.56 9.75
C SER A 58 13.49 8.60 10.52
N ASP A 59 14.24 9.69 10.44
CA ASP A 59 15.48 9.96 11.17
C ASP A 59 15.29 10.23 12.67
N PHE A 60 14.07 10.52 13.11
CA PHE A 60 13.71 10.70 14.52
C PHE A 60 13.19 9.40 15.17
N ASN A 61 13.04 8.34 14.37
CA ASN A 61 12.55 7.04 14.82
C ASN A 61 13.71 6.06 15.01
N GLN A 62 13.56 5.15 15.98
CA GLN A 62 14.45 4.00 16.09
C GLN A 62 14.32 3.11 14.83
N SER A 63 15.45 2.60 14.31
CA SER A 63 15.47 1.83 13.06
C SER A 63 14.47 0.65 12.98
N PRO A 64 14.17 -0.11 14.05
CA PRO A 64 13.17 -1.18 13.99
C PRO A 64 11.75 -0.66 13.72
N ARG A 65 11.42 0.57 14.14
CA ARG A 65 10.10 1.18 13.89
C ARG A 65 9.91 1.53 12.42
N ASN A 66 10.96 2.01 11.76
CA ASN A 66 10.92 2.28 10.32
C ASN A 66 10.77 0.99 9.51
N MET A 67 11.47 -0.08 9.90
CA MET A 67 11.31 -1.39 9.28
C MET A 67 9.88 -1.92 9.44
N TYR A 68 9.33 -1.81 10.65
CA TYR A 68 7.96 -2.22 10.93
C TYR A 68 6.94 -1.42 10.11
N GLN A 69 7.11 -0.10 9.99
CA GLN A 69 6.26 0.74 9.16
C GLN A 69 6.27 0.33 7.68
N CYS A 70 7.44 -0.05 7.15
CA CYS A 70 7.53 -0.57 5.78
C CYS A 70 6.74 -1.87 5.59
N GLN A 71 6.70 -2.73 6.61
CA GLN A 71 5.91 -3.95 6.59
C GLN A 71 4.41 -3.65 6.68
N MET A 72 4.00 -2.81 7.64
CA MET A 72 2.59 -2.45 7.86
C MET A 72 1.99 -1.66 6.71
N GLY A 73 2.76 -0.76 6.09
CA GLY A 73 2.32 0.01 4.92
C GLY A 73 1.91 -0.87 3.75
N LYS A 74 2.59 -2.01 3.55
CA LYS A 74 2.25 -2.98 2.49
C LYS A 74 1.00 -3.82 2.78
N GLN A 75 0.57 -3.87 4.04
CA GLN A 75 -0.59 -4.67 4.48
C GLN A 75 -1.84 -3.82 4.71
N THR A 76 -1.71 -2.50 4.65
CA THR A 76 -2.82 -1.57 4.91
C THR A 76 -3.91 -1.71 3.85
N MET A 77 -5.17 -1.63 4.27
CA MET A 77 -6.30 -1.50 3.36
C MET A 77 -6.28 -0.12 2.69
N ALA A 78 -5.69 -0.07 1.50
CA ALA A 78 -5.56 1.15 0.70
C ALA A 78 -6.57 1.20 -0.44
N THR A 79 -6.37 2.11 -1.39
CA THR A 79 -7.06 2.08 -2.69
C THR A 79 -6.26 1.20 -3.65
N PRO A 80 -6.73 -0.01 -4.00
CA PRO A 80 -5.93 -0.98 -4.77
C PRO A 80 -5.85 -0.61 -6.26
N CYS A 81 -6.97 -0.16 -6.85
CA CYS A 81 -7.04 0.34 -8.21
C CYS A 81 -8.34 1.14 -8.42
N HIS A 82 -8.38 1.99 -9.44
CA HIS A 82 -9.60 2.72 -9.82
C HIS A 82 -10.54 1.88 -10.69
N SER A 83 -10.00 0.97 -11.50
CA SER A 83 -10.75 0.11 -12.42
C SER A 83 -11.28 -1.18 -11.78
N TYR A 84 -11.47 -1.19 -10.46
CA TYR A 84 -11.85 -2.40 -9.72
C TYR A 84 -13.17 -3.03 -10.17
N LYS A 85 -14.09 -2.24 -10.73
CA LYS A 85 -15.36 -2.73 -11.31
C LYS A 85 -15.15 -3.66 -12.53
N HIS A 86 -14.00 -3.55 -13.18
CA HIS A 86 -13.63 -4.33 -14.36
C HIS A 86 -12.60 -5.43 -14.03
N ARG A 87 -12.37 -5.70 -12.75
CA ARG A 87 -11.42 -6.71 -12.29
C ARG A 87 -12.13 -7.81 -11.53
N THR A 88 -11.65 -9.03 -11.73
CA THR A 88 -12.14 -10.26 -11.09
C THR A 88 -11.06 -10.87 -10.21
N ASP A 89 -10.42 -10.02 -9.39
CA ASP A 89 -9.42 -10.51 -8.44
C ASP A 89 -10.09 -11.38 -7.36
N ASN A 90 -9.40 -12.41 -6.87
CA ASN A 90 -9.93 -13.32 -5.85
C ASN A 90 -10.35 -12.57 -4.58
N LYS A 91 -9.52 -11.63 -4.12
CA LYS A 91 -9.78 -10.83 -2.93
C LYS A 91 -9.16 -9.46 -3.06
N MET A 92 -9.96 -8.43 -2.82
CA MET A 92 -9.51 -7.05 -2.89
C MET A 92 -10.03 -6.26 -1.69
N TYR A 93 -9.12 -5.51 -1.07
CA TYR A 93 -9.41 -4.68 0.09
C TYR A 93 -9.41 -3.21 -0.33
N ARG A 94 -10.45 -2.48 0.03
CA ARG A 94 -10.60 -1.07 -0.33
C ARG A 94 -11.10 -0.24 0.83
N ILE A 95 -10.40 0.85 1.14
CA ILE A 95 -10.91 1.91 2.01
C ILE A 95 -11.86 2.84 1.23
N GLN A 96 -12.98 3.25 1.83
CA GLN A 96 -14.00 4.04 1.13
C GLN A 96 -13.68 5.53 1.08
N THR A 97 -13.23 6.09 2.21
CA THR A 97 -13.01 7.53 2.38
C THR A 97 -11.56 7.84 2.78
N PRO A 98 -10.57 7.47 1.96
CA PRO A 98 -9.18 7.81 2.24
C PRO A 98 -8.92 9.30 2.09
N GLN A 99 -7.89 9.80 2.75
CA GLN A 99 -7.48 11.19 2.72
C GLN A 99 -5.99 11.31 2.39
N ARG A 100 -5.65 12.43 1.74
CA ARG A 100 -4.27 12.87 1.54
C ARG A 100 -3.63 13.18 2.89
N PRO A 101 -2.43 12.66 3.22
CA PRO A 101 -1.76 12.98 4.47
C PRO A 101 -1.37 14.46 4.52
N ILE A 102 -1.56 15.10 5.68
CA ILE A 102 -1.20 16.52 5.90
C ILE A 102 0.33 16.67 5.98
N VAL A 103 1.00 15.81 6.75
CA VAL A 103 2.46 15.74 6.81
C VAL A 103 2.94 14.84 5.69
N ARG A 104 3.78 15.38 4.80
CA ARG A 104 4.19 14.71 3.57
C ARG A 104 5.69 14.70 3.41
N THR A 105 6.19 13.63 2.79
CA THR A 105 7.54 13.58 2.24
C THR A 105 7.48 13.92 0.75
N ARG A 106 8.60 14.40 0.20
CA ARG A 106 8.70 14.69 -1.23
C ARG A 106 8.42 13.46 -2.11
N ALA A 107 8.75 12.26 -1.62
CA ALA A 107 8.48 11.01 -2.34
C ALA A 107 6.98 10.77 -2.57
N LEU A 108 6.10 11.13 -1.63
CA LEU A 108 4.65 10.99 -1.83
C LEU A 108 4.14 11.81 -3.03
N ASP A 109 4.70 13.00 -3.22
CA ASP A 109 4.39 13.89 -4.34
C ASP A 109 5.07 13.40 -5.64
N ASP A 110 6.37 13.07 -5.61
CA ASP A 110 7.12 12.62 -6.79
C ASP A 110 6.55 11.32 -7.40
N TYR A 111 5.95 10.45 -6.57
CA TYR A 111 5.34 9.18 -7.00
C TYR A 111 3.80 9.23 -7.11
N ASN A 112 3.19 10.42 -7.03
CA ASN A 112 1.73 10.61 -7.15
C ASN A 112 0.91 9.63 -6.29
N THR A 113 1.35 9.37 -5.06
CA THR A 113 0.65 8.41 -4.17
C THR A 113 -0.75 8.90 -3.76
N ASP A 114 -1.08 10.16 -4.05
CA ASP A 114 -2.41 10.73 -3.88
C ASP A 114 -3.48 10.08 -4.76
N GLU A 115 -3.10 9.47 -5.89
CA GLU A 115 -4.03 8.68 -6.72
C GLU A 115 -4.45 7.40 -6.00
N PHE A 116 -3.55 6.82 -5.20
CA PHE A 116 -3.78 5.58 -4.45
C PHE A 116 -3.64 5.81 -2.94
N PRO A 117 -4.54 6.62 -2.35
CA PRO A 117 -4.38 7.02 -0.96
C PRO A 117 -4.57 5.81 -0.04
N THR A 118 -3.71 5.72 0.97
CA THR A 118 -3.50 4.52 1.80
C THR A 118 -4.08 4.64 3.22
N GLY A 119 -4.65 5.79 3.59
CA GLY A 119 -5.10 6.02 4.96
C GLY A 119 -6.00 7.24 5.13
N THR A 120 -6.17 7.68 6.38
CA THR A 120 -6.98 8.84 6.76
C THR A 120 -6.25 9.67 7.82
N ASN A 121 -6.49 10.98 7.84
CA ASN A 121 -5.98 11.82 8.93
C ASN A 121 -6.90 11.68 10.13
N ALA A 122 -6.32 11.36 11.28
CA ALA A 122 -7.05 11.20 12.54
C ALA A 122 -6.54 12.22 13.57
N ILE A 123 -7.44 12.72 14.41
CA ILE A 123 -7.06 13.48 15.61
C ILE A 123 -6.64 12.45 16.65
N VAL A 124 -5.37 12.48 17.04
CA VAL A 124 -4.79 11.55 18.02
C VAL A 124 -4.53 12.32 19.32
N ALA A 125 -4.99 11.78 20.43
CA ALA A 125 -4.72 12.29 21.77
C ALA A 125 -3.85 11.27 22.53
N VAL A 126 -2.69 11.71 23.02
CA VAL A 126 -1.79 10.87 23.84
C VAL A 126 -2.12 11.15 25.31
N ILE A 127 -3.11 10.43 25.84
CA ILE A 127 -3.61 10.58 27.22
C ILE A 127 -3.90 9.20 27.80
N THR A 128 -3.76 9.06 29.11
CA THR A 128 -4.30 7.91 29.86
C THR A 128 -5.64 8.31 30.46
N TYR A 129 -6.75 7.75 29.96
CA TYR A 129 -8.09 8.15 30.43
C TYR A 129 -9.03 6.98 30.63
N THR A 130 -9.12 6.05 29.67
CA THR A 130 -10.15 5.00 29.72
C THR A 130 -9.73 3.79 30.54
N GLY A 131 -8.42 3.53 30.67
CA GLY A 131 -7.89 2.32 31.29
C GLY A 131 -7.98 1.07 30.40
N TYR A 132 -8.59 1.19 29.21
CA TYR A 132 -8.66 0.13 28.19
C TYR A 132 -7.60 0.30 27.09
N ASP A 133 -6.79 1.34 27.19
CA ASP A 133 -5.69 1.74 26.31
C ASP A 133 -4.31 1.28 26.84
N MET A 134 -4.28 0.14 27.56
CA MET A 134 -3.04 -0.45 28.08
C MET A 134 -2.27 -1.23 27.00
N GLU A 135 -0.94 -1.30 27.16
CA GLU A 135 -0.02 -1.93 26.22
C GLU A 135 -0.08 -1.30 24.82
N ASP A 136 -0.43 -2.09 23.80
CA ASP A 136 -0.55 -1.68 22.40
C ASP A 136 -2.02 -1.44 21.96
N ALA A 137 -2.95 -1.40 22.92
CA ALA A 137 -4.36 -1.15 22.65
C ALA A 137 -4.64 0.33 22.34
N MET A 138 -5.58 0.58 21.43
CA MET A 138 -6.03 1.93 21.08
C MET A 138 -7.55 2.03 21.12
N ILE A 139 -8.05 3.20 21.50
CA ILE A 139 -9.48 3.49 21.57
C ILE A 139 -9.91 4.35 20.38
N ILE A 140 -11.02 3.98 19.76
CA ILE A 140 -11.64 4.71 18.65
C ILE A 140 -12.91 5.39 19.16
N ASN A 141 -13.12 6.64 18.75
CA ASN A 141 -14.35 7.37 19.06
C ASN A 141 -15.56 6.75 18.34
N LYS A 142 -16.56 6.29 19.11
CA LYS A 142 -17.79 5.68 18.59
C LYS A 142 -18.54 6.59 17.61
N GLY A 143 -18.67 7.89 17.93
CA GLY A 143 -19.33 8.85 17.05
C GLY A 143 -18.58 9.08 15.74
N SER A 144 -17.25 8.95 15.72
CA SER A 144 -16.47 8.97 14.48
C SER A 144 -16.66 7.69 13.67
N TYR A 145 -16.69 6.53 14.33
CA TYR A 145 -16.95 5.24 13.69
C TYR A 145 -18.33 5.21 13.00
N GLU A 146 -19.39 5.64 13.69
CA GLU A 146 -20.76 5.69 13.13
C GLU A 146 -20.88 6.67 11.95
N ARG A 147 -19.97 7.64 11.84
CA ARG A 147 -19.86 8.56 10.70
C ARG A 147 -18.97 8.05 9.56
N GLY A 148 -18.54 6.79 9.60
CA GLY A 148 -17.78 6.15 8.53
C GLY A 148 -16.25 6.31 8.63
N PHE A 149 -15.71 6.63 9.80
CA PHE A 149 -14.25 6.69 10.00
C PHE A 149 -13.61 5.33 9.69
N LYS A 150 -12.66 5.32 8.74
CA LYS A 150 -11.92 4.13 8.27
C LYS A 150 -12.82 2.98 7.78
N HIS A 151 -13.99 3.29 7.24
CA HIS A 151 -14.85 2.26 6.65
C HIS A 151 -14.19 1.65 5.40
N GLY A 152 -14.19 0.31 5.33
CA GLY A 152 -13.57 -0.45 4.25
C GLY A 152 -14.47 -1.58 3.76
N SER A 153 -14.30 -1.97 2.51
CA SER A 153 -15.04 -3.05 1.86
C SER A 153 -14.07 -4.09 1.35
N VAL A 154 -14.49 -5.36 1.44
CA VAL A 154 -13.75 -6.51 0.89
C VAL A 154 -14.57 -7.07 -0.26
N TYR A 155 -13.94 -7.14 -1.42
CA TYR A 155 -14.54 -7.75 -2.61
C TYR A 155 -13.93 -9.14 -2.77
N THR A 156 -14.77 -10.15 -2.96
CA THR A 156 -14.36 -11.53 -3.20
C THR A 156 -15.08 -12.02 -4.43
N THR A 157 -14.31 -12.59 -5.36
CA THR A 157 -14.84 -13.16 -6.59
C THR A 157 -14.84 -14.67 -6.47
N THR A 158 -15.98 -15.30 -6.76
CA THR A 158 -16.09 -16.76 -6.84
C THR A 158 -16.49 -17.12 -8.26
N MET A 159 -15.68 -17.94 -8.91
CA MET A 159 -16.00 -18.47 -10.23
C MET A 159 -16.77 -19.78 -10.06
N VAL A 160 -17.94 -19.85 -10.68
CA VAL A 160 -18.77 -21.06 -10.73
C VAL A 160 -18.74 -21.57 -12.16
N ASP A 161 -18.06 -22.71 -12.37
CA ASP A 161 -17.98 -23.37 -13.66
C ASP A 161 -18.69 -24.74 -13.61
N LEU A 162 -19.69 -24.92 -14.48
CA LEU A 162 -20.45 -26.18 -14.60
C LEU A 162 -19.67 -27.24 -15.39
N ALA A 163 -18.67 -26.85 -16.19
CA ALA A 163 -17.88 -27.77 -17.01
C ALA A 163 -16.97 -28.69 -16.15
N GLU A 164 -16.49 -28.20 -15.00
CA GLU A 164 -15.69 -29.02 -14.07
C GLU A 164 -16.47 -30.25 -13.59
N LYS A 165 -17.79 -30.12 -13.35
CA LYS A 165 -18.64 -31.23 -12.93
C LYS A 165 -18.97 -32.20 -14.08
N ARG A 166 -18.92 -31.73 -15.33
CA ARG A 166 -19.13 -32.58 -16.52
C ARG A 166 -18.00 -33.60 -16.69
N MET A 167 -16.77 -33.25 -16.34
CA MET A 167 -15.62 -34.18 -16.34
C MET A 167 -15.78 -35.34 -15.35
N SER A 168 -16.61 -35.19 -14.32
CA SER A 168 -16.96 -36.22 -13.34
C SER A 168 -18.07 -37.19 -13.82
N GLY A 169 -18.47 -37.15 -15.09
CA GLY A 169 -19.52 -38.02 -15.66
C GLY A 169 -20.97 -37.56 -15.38
N ALA A 170 -21.15 -36.32 -14.90
CA ALA A 170 -22.49 -35.76 -14.70
C ALA A 170 -23.17 -35.37 -16.03
N LYS A 171 -24.50 -35.47 -16.07
CA LYS A 171 -25.34 -35.01 -17.21
C LYS A 171 -25.16 -33.51 -17.47
N ASP A 172 -25.50 -33.06 -18.68
CA ASP A 172 -25.47 -31.65 -19.10
C ASP A 172 -26.22 -30.77 -18.08
N GLN A 173 -25.51 -29.85 -17.42
CA GLN A 173 -26.04 -28.95 -16.39
C GLN A 173 -26.29 -27.57 -17.00
N ARG A 174 -27.38 -26.91 -16.58
CA ARG A 174 -27.74 -25.56 -17.01
C ARG A 174 -28.08 -24.72 -15.79
N PHE A 175 -27.80 -23.42 -15.86
CA PHE A 175 -28.29 -22.46 -14.88
C PHE A 175 -29.80 -22.27 -15.08
N SER A 176 -30.58 -22.37 -13.99
CA SER A 176 -32.03 -22.18 -13.93
C SER A 176 -32.48 -22.17 -12.48
N ASN A 177 -33.38 -21.26 -12.12
CA ASN A 177 -34.04 -21.26 -10.80
C ASN A 177 -35.40 -21.99 -10.80
N LYS A 178 -35.83 -22.54 -11.93
CA LYS A 178 -37.09 -23.29 -12.05
C LYS A 178 -36.84 -24.79 -11.91
N ALA A 179 -37.58 -25.43 -11.01
CA ALA A 179 -37.64 -26.89 -10.91
C ALA A 179 -38.35 -27.48 -12.15
N SER A 180 -38.29 -28.80 -12.33
CA SER A 180 -39.03 -29.52 -13.38
C SER A 180 -40.53 -29.24 -13.36
N ASP A 181 -41.05 -28.88 -12.19
CA ASP A 181 -42.47 -28.71 -11.91
C ASP A 181 -42.89 -27.23 -11.98
N GLY A 182 -41.97 -26.34 -12.39
CA GLY A 182 -42.20 -24.90 -12.55
C GLY A 182 -42.17 -24.08 -11.26
N SER A 183 -41.98 -24.72 -10.10
CA SER A 183 -41.78 -24.03 -8.82
C SER A 183 -40.41 -23.36 -8.75
N VAL A 184 -40.38 -22.16 -8.17
CA VAL A 184 -39.14 -21.44 -7.85
C VAL A 184 -38.38 -22.21 -6.76
N ILE A 185 -37.09 -22.43 -6.98
CA ILE A 185 -36.24 -23.19 -6.05
C ILE A 185 -35.71 -22.27 -4.93
N CYS A 186 -35.28 -21.05 -5.28
CA CYS A 186 -34.73 -20.07 -4.36
C CYS A 186 -35.33 -18.68 -4.61
N GLU A 187 -35.71 -17.97 -3.55
CA GLU A 187 -36.25 -16.60 -3.66
C GLU A 187 -35.17 -15.56 -3.97
N ASP A 188 -33.90 -15.85 -3.68
CA ASP A 188 -32.77 -14.93 -3.89
C ASP A 188 -32.22 -14.95 -5.34
N LEU A 189 -32.67 -15.88 -6.17
CA LEU A 189 -32.19 -16.07 -7.54
C LEU A 189 -33.22 -15.59 -8.56
N ASP A 190 -32.77 -14.98 -9.66
CA ASP A 190 -33.64 -14.65 -10.79
C ASP A 190 -33.99 -15.91 -11.60
N GLU A 191 -34.87 -15.77 -12.61
CA GLU A 191 -35.38 -16.91 -13.38
C GLU A 191 -34.28 -17.71 -14.10
N ASP A 192 -33.18 -17.06 -14.48
CA ASP A 192 -32.02 -17.63 -15.16
C ASP A 192 -31.05 -18.36 -14.20
N GLY A 193 -31.30 -18.29 -12.89
CA GLY A 193 -30.52 -18.99 -11.87
C GLY A 193 -29.27 -18.24 -11.40
N LEU A 194 -29.21 -16.92 -11.61
CA LEU A 194 -28.18 -16.02 -11.10
C LEU A 194 -28.73 -14.99 -10.11
#